data_AF-A0A962KFW5-F1
#
_entry.id   AF-A0A962KFW5-F1
#
_cell.length_a   1.000
_cell.length_b   1.000
_cell.length_c   1.000
_cell.angle_alpha   90.00
_cell.angle_beta   90.00
_cell.angle_gamma   90.00
#
_symmetry.space_group_name_H-M   'P 1'
#
loop_
_entity.id
_entity.type
_entity.pdbx_description
1 polymer ?
#
loop_
_entity_poly.entity_id
_entity_poly.type
_entity_poly.pdbx_seq_one_letter_code
_entity_poly.pdbx_strand_id
1 'polypeptide(L)'
;MNIKDIHNLEQATKKGRTELFRLGLGLIFMVGVMLYAAMKGATGESALILVIAAAIGAYMAMNIGANDVANNVGPAVGSKALTLFGALAIAAIFEAAGA
;
A
#
# COMPACT_ATOMS: atom_id res chain seq x y z
N MET A 1 24.28 -18.59 -24.71
CA MET A 1 23.48 -17.62 -23.92
C MET A 1 24.21 -16.29 -24.02
N ASN A 2 23.61 -15.27 -24.64
CA ASN A 2 24.27 -14.01 -24.96
C ASN A 2 24.30 -13.10 -23.72
N ILE A 3 25.32 -12.26 -23.54
CA ILE A 3 25.42 -11.36 -22.37
C ILE A 3 24.22 -10.40 -22.30
N LYS A 4 23.64 -10.06 -23.46
CA LYS A 4 22.40 -9.29 -23.58
C LYS A 4 21.17 -10.01 -22.98
N ASP A 5 21.10 -11.34 -23.11
CA ASP A 5 19.98 -12.13 -22.59
C ASP A 5 20.00 -12.18 -21.05
N ILE A 6 21.21 -12.27 -20.47
CA ILE A 6 21.41 -12.26 -19.01
C ILE A 6 21.04 -10.89 -18.42
N HIS A 7 21.44 -9.81 -19.09
CA HIS A 7 21.12 -8.45 -18.65
C HIS A 7 19.61 -8.13 -18.75
N ASN A 8 18.95 -8.62 -19.81
CA ASN A 8 17.51 -8.49 -19.97
C ASN A 8 16.73 -9.29 -18.91
N LEU A 9 17.21 -10.48 -18.55
CA LEU A 9 16.64 -11.30 -17.49
C LEU A 9 16.80 -10.65 -16.10
N GLU A 10 17.96 -10.03 -15.83
CA GLU A 10 18.21 -9.28 -14.60
C GLU A 10 17.32 -8.03 -14.49
N GLN A 11 17.15 -7.28 -15.59
CA GLN A 11 16.28 -6.10 -15.62
C GLN A 11 14.80 -6.46 -15.46
N ALA A 12 14.34 -7.56 -16.08
CA ALA A 12 13.00 -8.09 -15.88
C ALA A 12 12.77 -8.50 -14.41
N THR A 13 13.77 -9.12 -13.79
CA THR A 13 13.72 -9.51 -12.37
C THR A 13 13.72 -8.30 -11.43
N LYS A 14 14.50 -7.25 -11.74
CA LYS A 14 14.53 -6.00 -10.94
C LYS A 14 13.19 -5.26 -10.95
N LYS A 15 12.53 -5.15 -12.11
CA LYS A 15 11.23 -4.48 -12.22
C LYS A 15 10.12 -5.27 -11.52
N GLY A 16 10.14 -6.60 -11.64
CA GLY A 16 9.23 -7.48 -10.91
C GLY A 16 9.40 -7.39 -9.38
N ARG A 17 10.64 -7.24 -8.90
CA ARG A 17 10.95 -7.17 -7.46
C ARG A 17 10.30 -5.97 -6.76
N THR A 18 10.28 -4.79 -7.39
CA THR A 18 9.68 -3.59 -6.79
C THR A 18 8.16 -3.69 -6.71
N GLU A 19 7.53 -4.19 -7.77
CA GLU A 19 6.07 -4.41 -7.78
C GLU A 19 5.67 -5.49 -6.76
N LEU A 20 6.46 -6.57 -6.65
CA LEU A 20 6.31 -7.57 -5.58
C LEU A 20 6.42 -6.97 -4.18
N PHE A 21 7.33 -6.03 -3.96
CA PHE A 21 7.48 -5.37 -2.67
C PHE A 21 6.25 -4.51 -2.31
N ARG A 22 5.73 -3.75 -3.28
CA ARG A 22 4.52 -2.93 -3.11
C ARG A 22 3.29 -3.79 -2.82
N LEU A 23 3.11 -4.87 -3.58
CA LEU A 23 2.03 -5.84 -3.36
C LEU A 23 2.19 -6.55 -2.01
N GLY A 24 3.42 -6.95 -1.68
CA GLY A 24 3.75 -7.60 -0.41
C GLY A 24 3.42 -6.73 0.79
N LEU A 25 3.77 -5.45 0.75
CA LEU A 25 3.46 -4.51 1.84
C LEU A 25 1.93 -4.33 2.02
N GLY A 26 1.18 -4.20 0.92
CA GLY A 26 -0.28 -4.10 0.97
C GLY A 26 -0.95 -5.38 1.51
N LEU A 27 -0.45 -6.55 1.12
CA LEU A 27 -0.91 -7.84 1.64
C LEU A 27 -0.61 -7.99 3.14
N ILE A 28 0.59 -7.61 3.58
CA ILE A 28 0.95 -7.64 5.01
C ILE A 28 0.02 -6.73 5.82
N PHE A 29 -0.26 -5.52 5.33
CA PHE A 29 -1.23 -4.62 5.97
C PHE A 29 -2.63 -5.25 6.06
N MET A 30 -3.13 -5.81 4.96
CA MET A 30 -4.45 -6.45 4.92
C MET A 30 -4.54 -7.65 5.89
N VAL A 31 -3.53 -8.53 5.89
CA VAL A 31 -3.45 -9.65 6.84
C VAL A 31 -3.35 -9.15 8.27
N GLY A 32 -2.56 -8.10 8.53
CA GLY A 32 -2.44 -7.48 9.84
C GLY A 32 -3.78 -6.97 10.38
N VAL A 33 -4.56 -6.28 9.54
CA VAL A 33 -5.90 -5.79 9.92
C VAL A 33 -6.86 -6.95 10.18
N MET A 34 -6.86 -7.99 9.34
CA MET A 34 -7.70 -9.18 9.55
C MET A 34 -7.34 -9.94 10.83
N LEU A 35 -6.04 -10.09 11.13
CA LEU A 35 -5.58 -10.72 12.37
C LEU A 35 -5.97 -9.90 13.59
N TYR A 36 -5.78 -8.57 13.54
CA TYR A 36 -6.21 -7.68 14.62
C TYR A 36 -7.72 -7.77 14.86
N ALA A 37 -8.52 -7.78 13.80
CA ALA A 37 -9.97 -7.95 13.86
C ALA A 37 -10.36 -9.32 14.46
N ALA A 38 -9.67 -10.40 14.07
CA ALA A 38 -9.90 -11.73 14.62
C ALA A 38 -9.54 -11.82 16.12
N MET A 39 -8.49 -11.10 16.56
CA MET A 39 -8.07 -11.07 17.96
C MET A 39 -8.96 -10.22 18.88
N LYS A 40 -9.83 -9.36 18.31
CA LYS A 40 -10.74 -8.47 19.06
C LYS A 40 -11.88 -9.19 19.79
N GLY A 41 -11.97 -10.52 19.70
CA GLY A 41 -12.80 -11.33 20.59
C GLY A 41 -14.27 -11.45 20.22
N ALA A 42 -14.63 -11.22 18.95
CA ALA A 42 -15.97 -11.55 18.49
C ALA A 42 -16.16 -13.08 18.53
N THR A 43 -17.12 -13.56 19.32
CA THR A 43 -17.45 -14.99 19.43
C THR A 43 -18.78 -15.27 18.73
N GLY A 44 -18.81 -16.23 17.81
CA GLY A 44 -20.02 -16.63 17.07
C GLY A 44 -20.01 -16.19 15.60
N GLU A 45 -21.18 -16.22 14.96
CA GLU A 45 -21.36 -15.97 13.51
C GLU A 45 -20.93 -14.55 13.08
N SER A 46 -21.01 -13.59 14.00
CA SER A 46 -20.57 -12.20 13.81
C SER A 46 -19.04 -12.03 13.71
N ALA A 47 -18.25 -13.02 14.15
CA ALA A 47 -16.79 -12.96 14.07
C ALA A 47 -16.29 -12.97 12.63
N LEU A 48 -16.85 -13.84 11.79
CA LEU A 48 -16.53 -13.91 10.37
C LEU A 48 -16.93 -12.63 9.64
N ILE A 49 -18.10 -12.10 9.95
CA ILE A 49 -18.60 -10.83 9.38
C ILE A 49 -17.65 -9.68 9.74
N LEU A 50 -17.19 -9.61 10.99
CA LEU A 50 -16.27 -8.57 11.44
C LEU A 50 -14.91 -8.64 10.72
N VAL A 51 -14.36 -9.84 10.53
CA VAL A 51 -13.10 -10.03 9.79
C VAL A 51 -13.26 -9.65 8.32
N ILE A 52 -14.34 -10.07 7.67
CA ILE A 52 -14.63 -9.72 6.27
C ILE A 52 -14.84 -8.20 6.12
N ALA A 53 -15.60 -7.58 7.01
CA ALA A 53 -15.82 -6.14 7.00
C ALA A 53 -14.49 -5.37 7.19
N ALA A 54 -13.63 -5.83 8.10
CA ALA A 54 -12.30 -5.26 8.30
C ALA A 54 -11.41 -5.42 7.07
N ALA A 55 -11.45 -6.56 6.37
CA ALA A 55 -10.71 -6.79 5.13
C ALA A 55 -11.15 -5.83 4.01
N ILE A 56 -12.47 -5.66 3.83
CA ILE A 56 -13.02 -4.71 2.85
C ILE A 56 -12.64 -3.27 3.23
N GLY A 57 -12.75 -2.91 4.52
CA GLY A 57 -12.33 -1.61 5.02
C GLY A 57 -10.86 -1.33 4.77
N ALA A 58 -9.98 -2.30 5.02
CA ALA A 58 -8.54 -2.18 4.74
C ALA A 58 -8.25 -1.98 3.25
N TYR A 59 -8.95 -2.72 2.38
CA TYR A 59 -8.84 -2.55 0.93
C TYR A 59 -9.26 -1.13 0.49
N MET A 60 -10.39 -0.65 1.00
CA MET A 60 -10.89 0.69 0.70
C MET A 60 -9.94 1.78 1.23
N ALA A 61 -9.43 1.63 2.46
CA ALA A 61 -8.48 2.56 3.04
C ALA A 61 -7.20 2.69 2.20
N MET A 62 -6.65 1.56 1.71
CA MET A 62 -5.49 1.59 0.82
C MET A 62 -5.79 2.29 -0.51
N ASN A 63 -6.93 1.98 -1.14
CA ASN A 63 -7.27 2.54 -2.45
C ASN A 63 -7.60 4.04 -2.37
N ILE A 64 -8.41 4.45 -1.38
CA ILE A 64 -8.75 5.86 -1.17
C ILE A 64 -7.50 6.63 -0.77
N GLY A 65 -6.73 6.14 0.21
CA GLY A 65 -5.51 6.80 0.66
C GLY A 65 -4.49 6.98 -0.46
N ALA A 66 -4.28 5.97 -1.32
CA ALA A 66 -3.38 6.09 -2.47
C ALA A 66 -3.85 7.13 -3.50
N ASN A 67 -5.17 7.19 -3.74
CA ASN A 67 -5.78 8.16 -4.64
C ASN A 67 -5.67 9.59 -4.08
N ASP A 68 -5.94 9.78 -2.80
CA ASP A 68 -5.92 11.09 -2.14
C ASP A 68 -4.49 11.63 -2.05
N VAL A 69 -3.53 10.77 -1.68
CA VAL A 69 -2.11 11.13 -1.73
C VAL A 69 -1.72 11.56 -3.14
N ALA A 70 -2.11 10.84 -4.20
CA ALA A 70 -1.77 11.23 -5.57
C ALA A 70 -2.37 12.59 -5.97
N ASN A 71 -3.61 12.87 -5.54
CA ASN A 71 -4.28 14.14 -5.81
C ASN A 71 -3.65 15.32 -5.06
N ASN A 72 -3.24 15.11 -3.81
CA ASN A 72 -2.64 16.14 -2.97
C ASN A 72 -1.15 16.38 -3.30
N VAL A 73 -0.39 15.32 -3.59
CA VAL A 73 1.06 15.42 -3.87
C VAL A 73 1.39 15.64 -5.36
N GLY A 74 0.47 15.31 -6.26
CA GLY A 74 0.67 15.36 -7.72
C GLY A 74 1.14 16.73 -8.23
N PRO A 75 0.45 17.84 -7.90
CA PRO A 75 0.86 19.19 -8.32
C PRO A 75 2.19 19.62 -7.71
N ALA A 76 2.44 19.30 -6.44
CA ALA A 76 3.66 19.70 -5.72
C ALA A 76 4.91 18.98 -6.26
N VAL A 77 4.79 17.70 -6.59
CA VAL A 77 5.87 16.92 -7.20
C VAL A 77 6.00 17.24 -8.70
N GLY A 78 4.87 17.38 -9.41
CA GLY A 78 4.84 17.68 -10.86
C GLY A 78 5.39 19.07 -11.21
N SER A 79 5.21 20.06 -10.34
CA SER A 79 5.82 21.40 -10.46
C SER A 79 7.29 21.47 -10.03
N LYS A 80 7.85 20.37 -9.52
CA LYS A 80 9.20 20.28 -8.92
C LYS A 80 9.38 21.13 -7.67
N ALA A 81 8.30 21.55 -7.02
CA ALA A 81 8.37 22.24 -5.73
C ALA A 81 8.83 21.30 -4.61
N LEU A 82 8.45 20.02 -4.67
CA LEU A 82 8.86 18.98 -3.72
C LEU A 82 9.35 17.72 -4.44
N THR A 83 10.23 16.96 -3.78
CA THR A 83 10.59 15.62 -4.23
C THR A 83 9.47 14.63 -3.89
N LEU A 84 9.35 13.53 -4.65
CA LEU A 84 8.35 12.49 -4.38
C LEU A 84 8.46 11.96 -2.94
N PHE A 85 9.69 11.72 -2.47
CA PHE A 85 9.92 11.24 -1.11
C PHE A 85 9.47 12.27 -0.06
N GLY A 86 9.83 13.55 -0.24
CA GLY A 86 9.42 14.61 0.68
C GLY A 86 7.91 14.79 0.72
N ALA A 87 7.25 14.75 -0.44
CA ALA A 87 5.81 14.86 -0.52
C ALA A 87 5.09 13.67 0.13
N LEU A 88 5.59 12.44 -0.07
CA LEU A 88 5.05 11.25 0.60
C LEU A 88 5.25 11.28 2.12
N ALA A 89 6.38 11.81 2.62
CA ALA A 89 6.62 11.94 4.05
C ALA A 89 5.65 12.95 4.71
N ILE A 90 5.41 14.09 4.05
CA ILE A 90 4.43 15.08 4.50
C ILE A 90 3.03 14.46 4.47
N ALA A 91 2.62 13.85 3.35
CA ALA A 91 1.33 13.20 3.22
C ALA A 91 1.12 12.13 4.31
N ALA A 92 2.12 11.28 4.58
CA ALA A 92 2.04 10.27 5.62
C ALA A 92 1.78 10.84 7.02
N ILE A 93 2.31 12.03 7.35
CA ILE A 93 2.07 12.68 8.64
C ILE A 93 0.70 13.36 8.67
N PHE A 94 0.41 14.19 7.66
CA PHE A 94 -0.78 15.05 7.67
C PHE A 94 -2.06 14.29 7.34
N GLU A 95 -2.04 13.33 6.41
CA GLU A 95 -3.20 12.45 6.14
C GLU A 95 -3.47 11.52 7.32
N ALA A 96 -2.43 10.91 7.91
CA ALA A 96 -2.63 10.01 9.05
C ALA A 96 -3.04 10.75 10.33
N ALA A 97 -2.58 11.99 10.54
CA ALA A 97 -3.01 12.80 11.67
C ALA A 97 -4.43 13.37 11.50
N GLY A 98 -4.92 13.47 10.26
CA GLY A 98 -6.26 13.95 9.94
C GLY A 98 -7.35 12.86 9.90
N ALA A 99 -6.96 11.58 9.78
CA ALA A 99 -7.83 10.41 9.75
C ALA A 99 -8.33 10.00 11.14
#